data_AF-A0A661QGF1-F1
#
_entry.id   AF-A0A661QGF1-F1
#
_cell.length_a   1.000
_cell.length_b   1.000
_cell.length_c   1.000
_cell.angle_alpha   90.00
_cell.angle_beta   90.00
_cell.angle_gamma   90.00
#
_symmetry.space_group_name_H-M   'P 1'
#
loop_
_entity.id
_entity.type
_entity.pdbx_description
1 polymer ?
#
loop_
_entity_poly.entity_id
_entity_poly.type
_entity_poly.pdbx_seq_one_letter_code
_entity_poly.pdbx_strand_id
1 'polypeptide(L)'
;MMRDFFEAGMTFLVVILLVSLPFGYTILYYSSATEKTITVKEKWVKYYDNGAKYLFSDTEGNVYSIEDSILLLKFDASDRYAKLEVGKTYRVKLYGWRVRMLSWYQNAVEIEPAY
;
A
#
# COMPACT_ATOMS: atom_id res chain seq x y z
N MET A 1 -36.60 -5.38 -28.83
CA MET A 1 -37.12 -5.95 -27.57
C MET A 1 -36.11 -6.90 -26.91
N MET A 2 -35.79 -8.08 -27.47
CA MET A 2 -34.85 -9.03 -26.82
C MET A 2 -33.41 -8.50 -26.70
N ARG A 3 -32.93 -7.75 -27.71
CA ARG A 3 -31.62 -7.07 -27.68
C ARG A 3 -31.56 -5.98 -26.60
N ASP A 4 -32.62 -5.19 -26.45
CA ASP A 4 -32.68 -4.09 -25.48
C ASP A 4 -32.67 -4.60 -24.03
N PHE A 5 -33.34 -5.72 -23.76
CA PHE A 5 -33.28 -6.39 -22.45
C PHE A 5 -31.87 -6.94 -22.14
N PHE A 6 -31.18 -7.48 -23.15
CA PHE A 6 -29.80 -7.95 -22.99
C PHE A 6 -28.82 -6.78 -22.74
N GLU A 7 -28.94 -5.68 -23.47
CA GLU A 7 -28.12 -4.48 -23.30
C GLU A 7 -28.36 -3.81 -21.92
N ALA A 8 -29.62 -3.74 -21.47
CA ALA A 8 -29.95 -3.24 -20.13
C ALA A 8 -29.38 -4.13 -19.02
N GLY A 9 -29.49 -5.45 -19.15
CA GLY A 9 -28.91 -6.41 -18.21
C GLY A 9 -27.38 -6.33 -18.15
N MET A 10 -26.72 -6.20 -19.31
CA MET A 10 -25.27 -6.02 -19.39
C MET A 10 -24.83 -4.70 -18.73
N THR A 11 -25.55 -3.60 -19.00
CA THR A 11 -25.28 -2.30 -18.39
C THR A 11 -25.40 -2.37 -16.86
N PHE A 12 -26.45 -3.02 -16.36
CA PHE A 12 -26.64 -3.22 -14.92
C PHE A 12 -25.51 -4.03 -14.27
N LEU A 13 -25.06 -5.11 -14.91
CA LEU A 13 -23.92 -5.90 -14.42
C LEU A 13 -22.63 -5.09 -14.40
N VAL A 14 -22.36 -4.29 -15.44
CA VAL A 14 -21.18 -3.41 -15.48
C VAL A 14 -21.23 -2.40 -14.35
N VAL A 15 -22.39 -1.78 -14.07
CA VAL A 15 -22.55 -0.84 -12.95
C VAL A 15 -22.30 -1.54 -11.62
N ILE A 16 -22.84 -2.75 -11.40
CA ILE A 16 -22.59 -3.53 -10.18
C ILE A 16 -21.09 -3.82 -10.01
N LEU A 17 -20.40 -4.23 -11.08
CA LEU A 17 -18.98 -4.51 -11.02
C LEU A 17 -18.16 -3.24 -10.73
N LEU A 18 -18.48 -2.13 -11.38
CA LEU A 18 -17.79 -0.86 -11.16
C LEU A 18 -17.95 -0.33 -9.74
N VAL A 19 -19.09 -0.60 -9.09
CA VAL A 19 -19.30 -0.23 -7.69
C VAL A 19 -18.65 -1.24 -6.75
N SER A 20 -18.88 -2.54 -6.94
CA SER A 20 -18.42 -3.59 -6.02
C SER A 20 -16.90 -3.77 -6.00
N LEU A 21 -16.20 -3.58 -7.13
CA LEU A 21 -14.75 -3.77 -7.19
C LEU A 21 -13.98 -2.81 -6.29
N PRO A 22 -14.21 -1.48 -6.29
CA PRO A 22 -13.63 -0.56 -5.32
C PRO A 22 -13.92 -0.96 -3.86
N PHE A 23 -15.17 -1.32 -3.53
CA PHE A 23 -15.51 -1.75 -2.17
C PHE A 23 -14.82 -3.05 -1.76
N GLY A 24 -14.73 -4.03 -2.66
CA GLY A 24 -13.99 -5.26 -2.42
C GLY A 24 -12.50 -4.97 -2.20
N TYR A 25 -11.92 -4.10 -3.02
CA TYR A 25 -10.53 -3.67 -2.87
C TYR A 25 -10.27 -2.98 -1.53
N THR A 26 -11.13 -2.05 -1.09
CA THR A 26 -10.96 -1.38 0.20
C THR A 26 -11.01 -2.37 1.34
N ILE A 27 -11.99 -3.28 1.37
CA ILE A 27 -12.09 -4.33 2.39
C ILE A 27 -10.79 -5.16 2.44
N LEU A 28 -10.33 -5.66 1.29
CA LEU A 28 -9.11 -6.45 1.22
C LEU A 28 -7.87 -5.66 1.70
N TYR A 29 -7.77 -4.38 1.33
CA TYR A 29 -6.67 -3.52 1.74
C TYR A 29 -6.66 -3.32 3.25
N TYR A 30 -7.81 -3.05 3.87
CA TYR A 30 -7.93 -2.95 5.32
C TYR A 30 -7.60 -4.27 6.03
N SER A 31 -8.06 -5.40 5.48
CA SER A 31 -7.79 -6.74 6.04
C SER A 31 -6.33 -7.18 5.88
N SER A 32 -5.52 -6.51 5.06
CA SER A 32 -4.11 -6.84 4.88
C SER A 32 -3.19 -6.30 5.98
N ALA A 33 -3.73 -5.53 6.93
CA ALA A 33 -2.97 -4.90 8.00
C ALA A 33 -2.14 -5.94 8.78
N THR A 34 -0.83 -5.72 8.87
CA THR A 34 0.09 -6.57 9.63
C THR A 34 1.03 -5.71 10.45
N GLU A 35 1.27 -6.07 11.71
CA GLU A 35 2.27 -5.40 12.56
C GLU A 35 3.55 -6.23 12.65
N LYS A 36 4.71 -5.57 12.58
CA LYS A 36 6.02 -6.18 12.75
C LYS A 36 6.96 -5.26 13.50
N THR A 37 7.89 -5.84 14.25
CA THR A 37 9.07 -5.14 14.78
C THR A 37 10.23 -5.42 13.85
N ILE A 38 10.87 -4.38 13.31
CA ILE A 38 11.94 -4.49 12.34
C ILE A 38 13.09 -3.54 12.66
N THR A 39 14.30 -3.92 12.25
CA THR A 39 15.47 -3.05 12.29
C THR A 39 15.78 -2.55 10.89
N VAL A 40 15.86 -1.24 10.71
CA VAL A 40 16.10 -0.63 9.39
C VAL A 40 17.54 -0.90 8.99
N LYS A 41 17.72 -1.55 7.85
CA LYS A 41 19.03 -1.81 7.26
C LYS A 41 19.47 -0.66 6.35
N GLU A 42 18.62 -0.26 5.40
CA GLU A 42 18.89 0.81 4.44
C GLU A 42 17.59 1.52 4.06
N LYS A 43 17.69 2.79 3.64
CA LYS A 43 16.56 3.55 3.07
C LYS A 43 17.00 4.30 1.81
N TRP A 44 16.14 4.40 0.81
CA TRP A 44 16.44 5.05 -0.47
C TRP A 44 15.16 5.55 -1.16
N VAL A 45 15.35 6.36 -2.21
CA VAL A 45 14.27 6.83 -3.09
C VAL A 45 14.39 6.11 -4.42
N LYS A 46 13.32 5.44 -4.86
CA LYS A 46 13.23 4.84 -6.19
C LYS A 46 12.47 5.79 -7.12
N TYR A 47 13.18 6.38 -8.07
CA TYR A 47 12.61 7.25 -9.11
C TYR A 47 12.07 6.44 -10.30
N TYR A 48 11.05 6.98 -10.95
CA TYR A 48 10.46 6.52 -12.21
C TYR A 48 10.00 7.75 -13.01
N ASP A 49 9.68 7.58 -14.29
CA ASP A 49 9.45 8.68 -15.24
C ASP A 49 8.54 9.80 -14.71
N ASN A 50 7.50 9.44 -13.95
CA ASN A 50 6.52 10.38 -13.42
C ASN A 50 6.40 10.35 -11.88
N GLY A 51 7.48 10.01 -11.14
CA GLY A 51 7.44 10.11 -9.69
C GLY A 51 8.53 9.37 -8.93
N ALA A 52 8.31 9.23 -7.63
CA ALA A 52 9.26 8.59 -6.71
C ALA A 52 8.53 7.79 -5.63
N LYS A 53 9.19 6.73 -5.15
CA LYS A 53 8.77 5.97 -3.96
C LYS A 53 9.86 6.02 -2.90
N TYR A 54 9.47 6.33 -1.68
CA TYR A 54 10.29 6.13 -0.49
C TYR A 54 10.31 4.65 -0.15
N LEU A 55 11.50 4.05 -0.11
CA LEU A 55 11.69 2.64 0.21
C LEU A 55 12.68 2.48 1.35
N PHE A 56 12.52 1.40 2.10
CA PHE A 56 13.51 0.95 3.06
C PHE A 56 13.51 -0.58 3.17
N SER A 57 14.62 -1.13 3.61
CA SER A 57 14.79 -2.56 3.87
C SER A 57 15.03 -2.83 5.35
N ASP A 58 14.63 -4.01 5.80
CA ASP A 58 15.00 -4.50 7.12
C ASP A 58 16.26 -5.39 7.04
N THR A 59 16.76 -5.79 8.22
CA THR A 59 17.92 -6.68 8.35
C THR A 59 17.66 -8.11 7.85
N GLU A 60 16.41 -8.51 7.66
CA GLU A 60 16.01 -9.80 7.11
C GLU A 60 15.92 -9.81 5.57
N GLY A 61 16.09 -8.64 4.93
CA GLY A 61 16.03 -8.49 3.49
C GLY A 61 14.63 -8.25 2.92
N ASN A 62 13.63 -7.96 3.77
CA ASN A 62 12.34 -7.48 3.31
C ASN A 62 12.45 -6.01 2.87
N VAL A 63 11.57 -5.59 1.95
CA VAL A 63 11.53 -4.22 1.42
C VAL A 63 10.12 -3.68 1.50
N TYR A 64 10.00 -2.47 2.02
CA TYR A 64 8.75 -1.78 2.29
C TYR A 64 8.74 -0.42 1.61
N SER A 65 7.55 0.10 1.34
CA SER A 65 7.37 1.48 0.89
C SER A 65 6.81 2.36 2.00
N ILE A 66 7.05 3.66 1.89
CA ILE A 66 6.42 4.69 2.71
C ILE A 66 5.66 5.59 1.74
N GLU A 67 4.35 5.42 1.68
CA GLU A 67 3.47 6.11 0.73
C GLU A 67 2.29 6.75 1.46
N ASP A 68 1.74 7.78 0.86
CA ASP A 68 0.46 8.35 1.29
C ASP A 68 -0.65 7.33 1.03
N SER A 69 -1.66 7.34 1.89
CA SER A 69 -2.81 6.47 1.80
C SER A 69 -4.08 7.29 2.00
N ILE A 70 -4.80 7.51 0.90
CA ILE A 70 -6.12 8.14 0.93
C ILE A 70 -7.08 7.28 1.76
N LEU A 71 -7.00 5.95 1.61
CA LEU A 71 -7.88 5.02 2.32
C LEU A 71 -7.71 5.12 3.84
N LEU A 72 -6.49 5.34 4.32
CA LEU A 72 -6.16 5.43 5.75
C LEU A 72 -6.06 6.87 6.26
N LEU A 73 -6.32 7.86 5.40
CA LEU A 73 -6.17 9.30 5.69
C LEU A 73 -4.77 9.66 6.21
N LYS A 74 -3.72 9.13 5.57
CA LYS A 74 -2.32 9.35 5.91
C LYS A 74 -1.61 10.04 4.76
N PHE A 75 -1.11 11.26 4.98
CA PHE A 75 -0.55 12.12 3.93
C PHE A 75 0.81 12.72 4.33
N ASP A 76 1.51 12.02 5.22
CA ASP A 76 2.77 12.43 5.86
C ASP A 76 3.93 11.50 5.46
N ALA A 77 3.89 10.88 4.27
CA ALA A 77 4.91 9.93 3.84
C ALA A 77 6.33 10.48 3.90
N SER A 78 6.53 11.71 3.41
CA SER A 78 7.84 12.37 3.43
C SER A 78 8.36 12.59 4.86
N ASP A 79 7.48 12.97 5.79
CA ASP A 79 7.84 13.20 7.19
C ASP A 79 8.20 11.89 7.90
N ARG A 80 7.43 10.82 7.64
CA ARG A 80 7.73 9.47 8.14
C ARG A 80 9.07 8.97 7.59
N TYR A 81 9.33 9.16 6.30
CA TYR A 81 10.60 8.79 5.69
C TYR A 81 11.79 9.59 6.26
N ALA A 82 11.60 10.88 6.53
CA ALA A 82 12.62 11.73 7.14
C ALA A 82 13.00 11.26 8.55
N LYS A 83 12.00 10.88 9.37
CA LYS A 83 12.17 10.40 10.75
C LYS A 83 12.71 8.96 10.87
N LEU A 84 12.62 8.18 9.80
CA LEU A 84 13.13 6.80 9.80
C LEU A 84 14.67 6.80 9.78
N GLU A 85 15.29 6.21 10.79
CA GLU A 85 16.76 6.15 10.91
C GLU A 85 17.29 4.73 10.67
N VAL A 86 18.40 4.64 9.95
CA VAL A 86 19.11 3.38 9.70
C VAL A 86 19.73 2.86 11.00
N GLY A 87 19.63 1.55 11.23
CA GLY A 87 20.14 0.88 12.43
C GLY A 87 19.19 0.91 13.63
N LYS A 88 18.10 1.69 13.58
CA LYS A 88 17.08 1.72 14.65
C LYS A 88 16.00 0.68 14.42
N THR A 89 15.37 0.27 15.52
CA THR A 89 14.27 -0.70 15.53
C THR A 89 12.93 0.01 15.72
N TYR A 90 11.97 -0.33 14.86
CA TYR A 90 10.63 0.26 14.85
C TYR A 90 9.58 -0.83 14.86
N ARG A 91 8.44 -0.54 15.49
CA ARG A 91 7.19 -1.23 15.26
C ARG A 91 6.52 -0.58 14.05
N VAL A 92 6.31 -1.37 13.00
CA VAL A 92 5.71 -0.92 11.76
C VAL A 92 4.37 -1.59 11.54
N LYS A 93 3.39 -0.79 11.11
CA LYS A 93 2.10 -1.27 10.63
C LYS A 93 2.07 -1.21 9.12
N LEU A 94 1.98 -2.38 8.51
CA LEU A 94 2.10 -2.61 7.09
C LEU A 94 0.72 -2.84 6.48
N TYR A 95 0.48 -2.26 5.31
CA TYR A 95 -0.74 -2.45 4.52
C TYR A 95 -0.40 -2.84 3.08
N GLY A 96 -1.28 -3.62 2.45
CA GLY A 96 -1.12 -4.16 1.11
C GLY A 96 -0.22 -5.40 1.06
N TRP A 97 0.25 -5.72 -0.14
CA TRP A 97 0.95 -6.97 -0.43
C TRP A 97 2.26 -6.73 -1.20
N ARG A 98 3.24 -7.61 -0.98
CA ARG A 98 4.47 -7.63 -1.78
C ARG A 98 4.24 -8.41 -3.08
N VAL A 99 4.05 -7.70 -4.20
CA VAL A 99 3.99 -8.32 -5.53
C VAL A 99 5.29 -8.05 -6.28
N ARG A 100 6.16 -9.06 -6.36
CA ARG A 100 7.53 -8.93 -6.91
C ARG A 100 7.53 -8.54 -8.38
N MET A 101 6.71 -9.20 -9.20
CA MET A 101 6.61 -8.94 -10.64
C MET A 101 6.22 -7.50 -10.96
N LEU A 102 5.35 -6.89 -10.15
CA LEU A 102 4.86 -5.52 -10.34
C LEU A 102 5.70 -4.48 -9.58
N SER A 103 6.77 -4.89 -8.88
CA SER A 103 7.49 -4.03 -7.94
C SER A 103 6.57 -3.31 -6.94
N TRP A 104 5.53 -4.00 -6.44
CA TRP A 104 4.65 -3.47 -5.40
C TRP A 104 5.11 -3.93 -4.03
N TYR A 105 5.17 -3.00 -3.10
CA TYR A 105 5.66 -3.21 -1.74
C TYR A 105 4.50 -3.02 -0.77
N GLN A 106 4.62 -3.62 0.42
CA GLN A 106 3.71 -3.27 1.50
C GLN A 106 4.05 -1.85 1.98
N ASN A 107 3.03 -1.04 2.20
CA ASN A 107 3.16 0.33 2.69
C ASN A 107 3.27 0.32 4.22
N ALA A 108 4.37 0.83 4.77
CA ALA A 108 4.58 1.05 6.19
C ALA A 108 3.91 2.36 6.61
N VAL A 109 2.66 2.28 7.07
CA VAL A 109 1.80 3.43 7.33
C VAL A 109 2.05 4.03 8.70
N GLU A 110 2.23 3.19 9.72
CA GLU A 110 2.61 3.62 11.07
C GLU A 110 4.01 3.09 11.36
N ILE A 111 4.88 3.95 11.88
CA ILE A 111 6.29 3.67 12.18
C ILE A 111 6.59 4.30 13.52
N GLU A 112 6.67 3.46 14.55
CA GLU A 112 6.87 3.90 15.94
C GLU A 112 8.17 3.31 16.48
N PRO A 113 9.01 4.08 17.21
CA PRO A 113 10.18 3.53 17.87
C PRO A 113 9.81 2.35 18.77
N ALA A 114 10.57 1.26 18.69
CA ALA A 114 10.32 0.10 19.54
C ALA A 114 10.78 0.30 20.99
N TYR A 115 11.65 1.29 21.25
CA TYR A 115 12.26 1.64 22.53
C TYR A 115 12.63 3.12 22.60
#